data_AF-A0A2D8ZPZ1-F1
#
_entry.id   AF-A0A2D8ZPZ1-F1
#
_cell.length_a   1.000
_cell.length_b   1.000
_cell.length_c   1.000
_cell.angle_alpha   90.00
_cell.angle_beta   90.00
_cell.angle_gamma   90.00
#
_symmetry.space_group_name_H-M   'P 1'
#
loop_
_entity.id
_entity.type
_entity.pdbx_description
1 polymer ?
#
loop_
_entity_poly.entity_id
_entity_poly.type
_entity_poly.pdbx_seq_one_letter_code
_entity_poly.pdbx_strand_id
1 'polypeptide(L)'
;MSVDRSFLSMGLEVAERALTDLVARDNLHLRPEKMPRTRRGKANGRLKQIEQIVRRLLTLMALSLHIVFAPPRKRAQAPGLPEGVELVTFPAVADPCFALLPRAGGPFPSGPVMDTFGTSYGPQGPVPTARLLARIRAIRRVLKSPDSAAKRLAHSLQRLKASGEPRPMAGHAHSAFRLSPELGALSTALPGLLTASLEATWEESG
;
A
#
# COMPACT_ATOMS: atom_id res chain seq x y z
N MET A 1 21.40 -1.50 10.54
CA MET A 1 21.40 -0.02 10.55
C MET A 1 20.03 0.45 10.99
N SER A 2 19.95 1.25 12.06
CA SER A 2 18.68 1.84 12.50
C SER A 2 18.29 2.95 11.52
N VAL A 3 17.06 2.95 11.02
CA VAL A 3 16.57 4.03 10.15
C VAL A 3 16.11 5.18 11.04
N ASP A 4 16.67 6.37 10.83
CA ASP A 4 16.35 7.54 11.63
C ASP A 4 14.88 7.95 11.49
N ARG A 5 14.25 8.30 12.62
CA ARG A 5 12.86 8.76 12.67
C ARG A 5 12.65 10.04 11.84
N SER A 6 13.67 10.90 11.78
CA SER A 6 13.67 12.13 10.96
C SER A 6 13.53 11.81 9.48
N PHE A 7 14.28 10.82 8.97
CA PHE A 7 14.17 10.34 7.59
C PHE A 7 12.76 9.85 7.26
N LEU A 8 12.16 9.07 8.16
CA LEU A 8 10.79 8.55 7.97
C LEU A 8 9.75 9.68 7.97
N SER A 9 9.85 10.64 8.89
CA SER A 9 8.95 11.81 8.91
C SER A 9 9.05 12.65 7.64
N MET A 10 10.27 12.99 7.21
CA MET A 10 10.53 13.71 5.97
C MET A 10 10.01 12.94 4.76
N GLY A 11 10.23 11.62 4.72
CA GLY A 11 9.75 10.77 3.63
C GLY A 11 8.23 10.75 3.49
N LEU A 12 7.50 10.76 4.61
CA LEU A 12 6.04 10.84 4.63
C LEU A 12 5.53 12.22 4.19
N GLU A 13 6.17 13.30 4.62
CA GLU A 13 5.84 14.66 4.18
C GLU A 13 6.01 14.84 2.66
N VAL A 14 7.14 14.35 2.11
CA VAL A 14 7.40 14.39 0.67
C VAL A 14 6.35 13.57 -0.11
N ALA A 15 5.94 12.42 0.43
CA ALA A 15 4.88 11.61 -0.17
C ALA A 15 3.51 12.30 -0.13
N GLU A 16 3.19 13.02 0.95
CA GLU A 16 1.96 13.81 1.07
C GLU A 16 1.93 14.99 0.10
N ARG A 17 3.05 15.73 -0.04
CA ARG A 17 3.19 16.79 -1.04
C ARG A 17 2.99 16.24 -2.45
N ALA A 18 3.66 15.14 -2.80
CA ALA A 18 3.50 14.51 -4.09
C ALA A 18 2.06 14.04 -4.39
N LEU A 19 1.34 13.57 -3.37
CA LEU A 19 -0.08 13.23 -3.51
C LEU A 19 -0.94 14.48 -3.76
N THR A 20 -0.63 15.58 -3.08
CA THR A 20 -1.31 16.88 -3.28
C THR A 20 -1.06 17.42 -4.68
N ASP A 21 0.18 17.38 -5.16
CA ASP A 21 0.56 17.78 -6.52
C ASP A 21 -0.14 16.94 -7.58
N LEU A 22 -0.27 15.62 -7.37
CA LEU A 22 -1.03 14.75 -8.25
C LEU A 22 -2.50 15.18 -8.34
N VAL A 23 -3.14 15.47 -7.20
CA VAL A 23 -4.53 15.91 -7.15
C VAL A 23 -4.72 17.25 -7.85
N ALA A 24 -3.81 18.20 -7.64
CA ALA A 24 -3.84 19.51 -8.28
C ALA A 24 -3.65 19.39 -9.80
N ARG A 25 -2.58 18.71 -10.24
CA ARG A 25 -2.19 18.58 -11.64
C ARG A 25 -3.26 17.95 -12.52
N ASP A 26 -3.96 16.93 -12.01
CA ASP A 26 -4.99 16.21 -12.76
C ASP A 26 -6.42 16.74 -12.48
N ASN A 27 -6.56 17.89 -11.81
CA ASN A 27 -7.83 18.52 -11.42
C ASN A 27 -8.79 17.58 -10.67
N LEU A 28 -8.23 16.66 -9.88
CA LEU A 28 -9.01 15.65 -9.16
C LEU A 28 -9.76 16.24 -7.95
N HIS A 29 -9.40 17.46 -7.53
CA HIS A 29 -10.10 18.21 -6.50
C HIS A 29 -11.54 18.55 -6.93
N LEU A 30 -11.80 18.71 -8.23
CA LEU A 30 -13.14 18.92 -8.80
C LEU A 30 -14.01 17.67 -8.80
N ARG A 31 -13.47 16.51 -8.40
CA ARG A 31 -14.16 15.20 -8.36
C ARG A 31 -14.87 14.85 -9.69
N PRO A 32 -14.17 14.93 -10.84
CA PRO A 32 -14.78 14.64 -12.13
C PRO A 32 -15.25 13.18 -12.19
N GLU A 33 -16.46 12.90 -12.66
CA GLU A 33 -16.96 11.51 -12.75
C GLU A 33 -16.16 10.66 -13.76
N LYS A 34 -15.79 11.27 -14.88
CA LYS A 34 -15.04 10.64 -15.98
C LYS A 34 -13.86 11.52 -16.38
N MET A 35 -12.80 10.89 -16.89
CA MET A 35 -11.63 11.60 -17.40
C MET A 35 -11.00 10.91 -18.63
N PRO A 36 -10.24 11.62 -19.47
CA PRO A 36 -9.57 11.01 -20.62
C PRO A 36 -8.66 9.84 -20.20
N ARG A 37 -8.70 8.73 -20.95
CA ARG A 37 -7.96 7.49 -20.65
C ARG A 37 -6.46 7.73 -20.46
N THR A 38 -5.85 8.57 -21.29
CA THR A 38 -4.41 8.90 -21.23
C THR A 38 -4.07 9.65 -19.94
N ARG A 39 -4.87 10.66 -19.57
CA ARG A 39 -4.73 11.41 -18.32
C ARG A 39 -4.90 10.48 -17.12
N ARG A 40 -5.94 9.63 -17.13
CA ARG A 40 -6.15 8.61 -16.10
C ARG A 40 -4.96 7.68 -15.99
N GLY A 41 -4.42 7.20 -17.11
CA GLY A 41 -3.28 6.29 -17.14
C GLY A 41 -2.04 6.89 -16.49
N LYS A 42 -1.72 8.15 -16.82
CA LYS A 42 -0.62 8.91 -16.21
C LYS A 42 -0.85 9.12 -14.70
N ALA A 43 -2.04 9.56 -14.31
CA ALA A 43 -2.40 9.76 -12.92
C ALA A 43 -2.29 8.46 -12.11
N ASN A 44 -2.79 7.35 -12.67
CA ASN A 44 -2.75 6.03 -12.06
C ASN A 44 -1.31 5.49 -11.93
N GLY A 45 -0.46 5.72 -12.93
CA GLY A 45 0.96 5.34 -12.88
C GLY A 45 1.69 6.05 -11.74
N ARG A 46 1.52 7.37 -11.65
CA ARG A 46 2.09 8.16 -10.54
C ARG A 46 1.53 7.77 -9.18
N LEU A 47 0.22 7.57 -9.09
CA LEU A 47 -0.41 7.12 -7.84
C LEU A 47 0.18 5.78 -7.38
N LYS A 48 0.39 4.81 -8.29
CA LYS A 48 1.04 3.53 -7.95
C LYS A 48 2.46 3.73 -7.41
N GLN A 49 3.22 4.67 -7.96
CA GLN A 49 4.56 4.98 -7.45
C GLN A 49 4.50 5.57 -6.04
N ILE A 50 3.60 6.53 -5.79
CA ILE A 50 3.39 7.11 -4.46
C ILE A 50 2.94 6.03 -3.46
N GLU A 51 1.97 5.20 -3.83
CA GLU A 51 1.51 4.08 -2.99
C GLU A 51 2.63 3.13 -2.61
N GLN A 52 3.52 2.81 -3.56
CA GLN A 52 4.66 1.95 -3.31
C GLN A 52 5.65 2.60 -2.32
N ILE A 53 5.95 3.88 -2.49
CA ILE A 53 6.84 4.62 -1.58
C ILE A 53 6.25 4.68 -0.17
N VAL A 54 4.97 5.06 -0.04
CA VAL A 54 4.27 5.11 1.26
C VAL A 54 4.27 3.73 1.93
N ARG A 55 3.98 2.66 1.18
CA ARG A 55 4.03 1.30 1.71
C ARG A 55 5.41 0.95 2.26
N ARG A 56 6.47 1.26 1.50
CA ARG A 56 7.85 1.00 1.91
C ARG A 56 8.24 1.76 3.17
N LEU A 57 7.87 3.04 3.27
CA LEU A 57 8.07 3.85 4.48
C LEU A 57 7.35 3.25 5.70
N LEU A 58 6.09 2.86 5.54
CA LEU A 58 5.32 2.22 6.62
C LEU A 58 5.89 0.86 7.02
N THR A 59 6.47 0.10 6.07
CA THR A 59 7.17 -1.14 6.37
C THR A 59 8.44 -0.89 7.19
N LEU A 60 9.25 0.11 6.84
CA LEU A 60 10.41 0.48 7.67
C LEU A 60 9.98 0.91 9.07
N MET A 61 8.95 1.75 9.19
CA MET A 61 8.37 2.11 10.48
C MET A 61 7.95 0.86 11.26
N ALA A 62 7.23 -0.06 10.62
CA ALA A 62 6.75 -1.27 11.27
C ALA A 62 7.87 -2.20 11.75
N LEU A 63 8.95 -2.33 10.99
CA LEU A 63 10.12 -3.13 11.38
C LEU A 63 10.88 -2.49 12.54
N SER A 64 10.89 -1.16 12.65
CA SER A 64 11.45 -0.47 13.81
C SER A 64 10.63 -0.61 15.10
N LEU A 65 9.38 -1.08 15.01
CA LEU A 65 8.52 -1.29 16.16
C LEU A 65 8.81 -2.66 16.79
N HIS A 66 9.53 -2.68 17.90
CA HIS A 66 9.65 -3.86 18.76
C HIS A 66 8.36 -4.09 19.54
N ILE A 67 7.37 -4.72 18.90
CA ILE A 67 6.09 -5.03 19.56
C ILE A 67 6.10 -6.50 19.95
N VAL A 68 6.08 -6.75 21.26
CA VAL A 68 5.75 -8.08 21.81
C VAL A 68 4.23 -8.20 21.80
N PHE A 69 3.72 -9.08 20.96
CA PHE A 69 2.28 -9.18 20.74
C PHE A 69 1.63 -10.17 21.69
N ALA A 70 0.57 -9.72 22.36
CA ALA A 70 -0.32 -10.60 23.11
C ALA A 70 -1.03 -11.57 22.13
N PRO A 71 -1.32 -12.82 22.55
CA PRO A 71 -2.01 -13.80 21.73
C PRO A 71 -3.33 -13.23 21.17
N PRO A 72 -3.72 -13.56 19.94
CA PRO A 72 -4.98 -13.11 19.38
C PRO A 72 -6.13 -13.54 20.30
N ARG A 73 -6.85 -12.56 20.86
CA ARG A 73 -8.09 -12.84 21.60
C ARG A 73 -9.01 -13.60 20.65
N LYS A 74 -9.38 -14.84 21.02
CA LYS A 74 -10.41 -15.60 20.32
C LYS A 74 -11.62 -14.67 20.18
N ARG A 75 -12.07 -14.43 18.95
CA ARG A 75 -13.32 -13.69 18.72
C ARG A 75 -14.39 -14.38 19.57
N ALA A 76 -15.01 -13.64 20.47
CA ALA A 76 -16.15 -14.15 21.22
C ALA A 76 -17.16 -14.68 20.20
N GLN A 77 -17.63 -15.91 20.42
CA GLN A 77 -18.67 -16.52 19.60
C GLN A 77 -19.84 -15.54 19.58
N ALA A 78 -20.36 -15.22 18.40
CA ALA A 78 -21.56 -14.39 18.29
C ALA A 78 -22.65 -15.02 19.17
N PRO A 79 -23.39 -14.26 19.99
CA PRO A 79 -24.48 -14.80 20.78
C PRO A 79 -25.42 -15.56 19.85
N GLY A 80 -25.72 -16.82 20.16
CA GLY A 80 -26.69 -17.60 19.40
C GLY A 80 -28.01 -16.83 19.40
N LEU A 81 -28.49 -16.45 18.21
CA LEU A 81 -29.75 -15.73 18.09
C LEU A 81 -30.90 -16.67 18.42
N PRO A 82 -31.95 -16.19 19.12
CA PRO A 82 -33.17 -16.97 19.32
C PRO A 82 -33.83 -17.27 17.98
N GLU A 83 -34.41 -18.47 17.92
CA GLU A 83 -35.06 -19.04 16.73
C GLU A 83 -36.17 -18.09 16.24
N GLY A 84 -36.02 -17.55 15.02
CA GLY A 84 -36.97 -16.62 14.40
C GLY A 84 -36.47 -15.21 14.10
N VAL A 85 -35.21 -14.87 14.42
CA VAL A 85 -34.62 -13.55 14.09
C VAL A 85 -33.63 -13.66 12.93
N GLU A 86 -34.04 -13.28 11.72
CA GLU A 86 -33.10 -13.07 10.61
C GLU A 86 -32.35 -11.73 10.81
N LEU A 87 -31.04 -11.81 11.01
CA LEU A 87 -30.16 -10.64 10.93
C LEU A 87 -30.05 -10.21 9.46
N VAL A 88 -30.72 -9.10 9.11
CA VAL A 88 -30.46 -8.38 7.86
C VAL A 88 -29.03 -7.84 7.92
N THR A 89 -28.09 -8.60 7.36
CA THR A 89 -26.71 -8.15 7.19
C THR A 89 -26.68 -7.20 6.02
N PHE A 90 -26.77 -5.89 6.30
CA PHE A 90 -26.50 -4.89 5.28
C PHE A 90 -25.04 -5.09 4.82
N PRO A 91 -24.78 -5.29 3.51
CA PRO A 91 -23.42 -5.31 3.01
C PRO A 91 -22.84 -3.92 3.28
N ALA A 92 -22.00 -3.80 4.31
CA ALA A 92 -21.24 -2.60 4.55
C ALA A 92 -20.46 -2.33 3.28
N VAL A 93 -20.72 -1.20 2.62
CA VAL A 93 -19.94 -0.75 1.47
C VAL A 93 -18.50 -0.68 1.96
N ALA A 94 -17.69 -1.65 1.55
CA ALA A 94 -16.33 -1.77 2.02
C ALA A 94 -15.58 -0.53 1.55
N ASP A 95 -15.32 0.36 2.50
CA ASP A 95 -14.58 1.57 2.25
C ASP A 95 -13.23 1.18 1.63
N PRO A 96 -12.82 1.78 0.50
CA PRO A 96 -11.61 1.41 -0.20
C PRO A 96 -10.43 1.56 0.76
N CYS A 97 -9.85 0.44 1.18
CA CYS A 97 -8.73 0.41 2.10
C CYS A 97 -7.42 0.40 1.33
N PHE A 98 -6.43 1.14 1.82
CA PHE A 98 -5.07 1.02 1.34
C PHE A 98 -4.52 -0.30 1.86
N ALA A 99 -4.44 -1.31 0.99
CA ALA A 99 -3.84 -2.59 1.34
C ALA A 99 -2.42 -2.32 1.86
N LEU A 100 -2.04 -2.83 3.03
CA LEU A 100 -0.72 -2.59 3.64
C LEU A 100 0.33 -3.61 3.20
N LEU A 101 -0.08 -4.87 3.01
CA LEU A 101 0.73 -5.89 2.33
C LEU A 101 0.28 -6.03 0.88
N PRO A 102 1.20 -6.33 -0.06
CA PRO A 102 0.80 -6.76 -1.40
C PRO A 102 -0.03 -8.04 -1.26
N ARG A 103 -1.01 -8.23 -2.16
CA ARG A 103 -1.71 -9.51 -2.24
C ARG A 103 -0.67 -10.58 -2.53
N ALA A 104 -0.68 -11.68 -1.77
CA ALA A 104 0.21 -12.81 -2.02
C ALA A 104 0.14 -13.14 -3.51
N GLY A 105 1.28 -13.04 -4.20
CA GLY A 105 1.36 -13.46 -5.58
C GLY A 105 0.99 -14.93 -5.62
N GLY A 106 0.10 -15.31 -6.53
CA GLY A 106 -0.02 -16.73 -6.87
C GLY A 106 1.33 -17.27 -7.35
N PRO A 107 1.47 -18.60 -7.48
CA PRO A 107 2.69 -19.22 -7.98
C PRO A 107 3.24 -18.45 -9.18
N PHE A 108 4.55 -18.19 -9.19
CA PHE A 108 5.25 -17.65 -10.34
C PHE A 108 4.73 -18.38 -11.58
N PRO A 109 4.21 -17.71 -12.62
CA PRO A 109 3.87 -18.40 -13.84
C PRO A 109 5.18 -18.90 -14.44
N SER A 110 5.45 -20.19 -14.24
CA SER A 110 6.46 -20.95 -14.98
C SER A 110 5.95 -21.10 -16.41
N GLY A 111 6.01 -20.03 -17.16
CA GLY A 111 5.61 -19.95 -18.55
C GLY A 111 6.27 -18.73 -19.19
N PRO A 112 6.39 -18.69 -20.53
CA PRO A 112 6.89 -17.49 -21.19
C PRO A 112 6.10 -16.32 -20.64
N VAL A 113 6.81 -15.28 -20.18
CA VAL A 113 6.21 -14.03 -19.72
C VAL A 113 5.33 -13.57 -20.87
N MET A 114 4.04 -13.91 -20.82
CA MET A 114 3.11 -13.46 -21.83
C MET A 114 3.13 -11.96 -21.67
N ASP A 115 3.70 -11.29 -22.67
CA ASP A 115 3.74 -9.86 -22.80
C ASP A 115 2.35 -9.33 -22.49
N THR A 116 2.17 -8.88 -21.24
CA THR A 116 0.98 -8.14 -20.83
C THR A 116 1.03 -6.71 -21.39
N PHE A 117 1.95 -6.47 -22.34
CA PHE A 117 1.91 -5.44 -23.37
C PHE A 117 0.91 -5.75 -24.49
N GLY A 118 0.08 -6.79 -24.33
CA GLY A 118 -1.19 -6.91 -25.04
C GLY A 118 -1.99 -5.62 -24.89
N THR A 119 -1.88 -4.77 -25.91
CA THR A 119 -2.63 -3.54 -26.09
C THR A 119 -4.07 -3.92 -26.36
N SER A 120 -4.74 -4.45 -25.34
CA SER A 120 -6.18 -4.60 -25.33
C SER A 120 -6.71 -3.17 -25.31
N TYR A 121 -7.14 -2.72 -26.49
CA TYR A 121 -7.85 -1.46 -26.68
C TYR A 121 -9.15 -1.55 -25.86
N GLY A 122 -9.04 -1.24 -24.56
CA GLY A 122 -10.20 -1.08 -23.70
C GLY A 122 -11.11 0.02 -24.25
N PRO A 123 -12.38 0.06 -23.81
CA PRO A 123 -13.42 0.91 -24.40
C PRO A 123 -12.92 2.33 -24.66
N GLN A 124 -13.06 2.77 -25.91
CA GLN A 124 -12.72 4.12 -26.32
C GLN A 124 -13.66 5.09 -25.63
N GLY A 125 -13.12 6.03 -24.86
CA GLY A 125 -13.90 7.09 -24.22
C GLY A 125 -13.41 7.50 -22.83
N PRO A 126 -14.08 8.49 -22.22
CA PRO A 126 -13.82 8.91 -20.85
C PRO A 126 -14.00 7.75 -19.86
N VAL A 127 -12.96 7.51 -19.05
CA VAL A 127 -12.91 6.40 -18.08
C VAL A 127 -13.38 6.89 -16.71
N PRO A 128 -14.16 6.10 -15.96
CA PRO A 128 -14.57 6.45 -14.60
C PRO A 128 -13.38 6.70 -13.66
N THR A 129 -13.48 7.74 -12.84
CA THR A 129 -12.42 8.15 -11.89
C THR A 129 -12.65 7.63 -10.47
N ALA A 130 -13.84 7.07 -10.17
CA ALA A 130 -14.25 6.71 -8.82
C ALA A 130 -13.20 5.88 -8.06
N ARG A 131 -12.64 4.85 -8.72
CA ARG A 131 -11.58 4.01 -8.13
C ARG A 131 -10.27 4.76 -7.87
N LEU A 132 -9.93 5.74 -8.70
CA LEU A 132 -8.75 6.57 -8.52
C LEU A 132 -8.92 7.48 -7.30
N LEU A 133 -10.06 8.16 -7.21
CA LEU A 133 -10.40 9.03 -6.08
C LEU A 133 -10.50 8.26 -4.76
N ALA A 134 -11.09 7.07 -4.78
CA ALA A 134 -11.15 6.13 -3.68
C ALA A 134 -9.74 5.82 -3.11
N ARG A 135 -8.79 5.46 -3.98
CA ARG A 135 -7.41 5.17 -3.59
C ARG A 135 -6.70 6.40 -3.01
N ILE A 136 -6.87 7.57 -3.62
CA ILE A 136 -6.31 8.83 -3.10
C ILE A 136 -6.83 9.10 -1.67
N ARG A 137 -8.13 8.93 -1.43
CA ARG A 137 -8.72 9.06 -0.07
C ARG A 137 -8.12 8.04 0.90
N ALA A 138 -7.95 6.80 0.46
CA ALA A 138 -7.36 5.74 1.28
C ALA A 138 -5.92 6.08 1.71
N ILE A 139 -5.09 6.58 0.78
CA ILE A 139 -3.71 7.00 1.09
C ILE A 139 -3.71 8.19 2.04
N ARG A 140 -4.55 9.21 1.81
CA ARG A 140 -4.66 10.36 2.72
C ARG A 140 -5.03 9.94 4.15
N ARG A 141 -5.95 8.98 4.30
CA ARG A 141 -6.32 8.43 5.62
C ARG A 141 -5.12 7.76 6.31
N VAL A 142 -4.28 7.06 5.55
CA VAL A 142 -3.07 6.42 6.07
C VAL A 142 -2.02 7.46 6.45
N LEU A 143 -1.77 8.45 5.60
CA LEU A 143 -0.81 9.52 5.87
C LEU A 143 -1.21 10.41 7.05
N LYS A 144 -2.51 10.55 7.33
CA LYS A 144 -3.00 11.27 8.53
C LYS A 144 -2.63 10.57 9.84
N SER A 145 -2.41 9.26 9.84
CA SER A 145 -2.13 8.47 11.05
C SER A 145 -1.16 7.32 10.75
N PRO A 146 0.10 7.64 10.38
CA PRO A 146 1.05 6.66 9.87
C PRO A 146 1.44 5.62 10.92
N ASP A 147 1.56 6.01 12.20
CA ASP A 147 1.87 5.09 13.30
C ASP A 147 0.83 3.98 13.45
N SER A 148 -0.45 4.30 13.30
CA SER A 148 -1.54 3.31 13.35
C SER A 148 -1.45 2.31 12.20
N ALA A 149 -1.04 2.77 11.02
CA ALA A 149 -0.85 1.92 9.85
C ALA A 149 0.40 1.04 10.01
N ALA A 150 1.50 1.59 10.51
CA ALA A 150 2.72 0.85 10.83
C ALA A 150 2.46 -0.25 11.86
N LYS A 151 1.73 0.03 12.95
CA LYS A 151 1.33 -0.97 13.96
C LYS A 151 0.54 -2.13 13.33
N ARG A 152 -0.48 -1.83 12.51
CA ARG A 152 -1.26 -2.87 11.79
C ARG A 152 -0.39 -3.71 10.85
N LEU A 153 0.58 -3.08 10.20
CA LEU A 153 1.50 -3.78 9.32
C LEU A 153 2.49 -4.65 10.11
N ALA A 154 3.00 -4.19 11.26
CA ALA A 154 3.83 -4.99 12.16
C ALA A 154 3.10 -6.27 12.61
N HIS A 155 1.84 -6.16 13.03
CA HIS A 155 0.98 -7.32 13.34
C HIS A 155 0.84 -8.29 12.15
N SER A 156 0.83 -7.77 10.93
CA SER A 156 0.63 -8.59 9.74
C SER A 156 1.94 -9.28 9.32
N LEU A 157 3.08 -8.60 9.46
CA LEU A 157 4.41 -9.17 9.24
C LEU A 157 4.73 -10.26 10.25
N GLN A 158 4.41 -10.07 11.53
CA GLN A 158 4.64 -11.10 12.53
C GLN A 158 3.76 -12.35 12.28
N ARG A 159 2.51 -12.16 11.85
CA ARG A 159 1.65 -13.29 11.44
C ARG A 159 2.24 -14.06 10.27
N LEU A 160 2.80 -13.37 9.27
CA LEU A 160 3.51 -14.01 8.16
C LEU A 160 4.73 -14.79 8.64
N LYS A 161 5.52 -14.22 9.56
CA LYS A 161 6.67 -14.90 10.17
C LYS A 161 6.24 -16.15 10.92
N ALA A 162 5.16 -16.06 11.72
CA ALA A 162 4.64 -17.18 12.50
C ALA A 162 4.02 -18.30 11.64
N SER A 163 3.51 -17.98 10.45
CA SER A 163 3.01 -18.99 9.50
C SER A 163 4.12 -19.64 8.66
N GLY A 164 5.39 -19.27 8.88
CA GLY A 164 6.53 -19.82 8.12
C GLY A 164 6.57 -19.34 6.66
N GLU A 165 5.88 -18.25 6.33
CA GLU A 165 5.89 -17.70 4.97
C GLU A 165 7.26 -17.08 4.65
N PRO A 166 7.67 -17.10 3.37
CA PRO A 166 8.95 -16.53 2.98
C PRO A 166 9.00 -15.04 3.28
N ARG A 167 10.22 -14.55 3.59
CA ARG A 167 10.49 -13.14 3.85
C ARG A 167 9.98 -12.27 2.69
N PRO A 168 9.21 -11.20 2.97
CA PRO A 168 8.79 -10.27 1.93
C PRO A 168 10.00 -9.66 1.21
N MET A 169 9.93 -9.54 -0.11
CA MET A 169 11.00 -8.92 -0.92
C MET A 169 10.61 -7.53 -1.40
N ALA A 170 11.54 -6.58 -1.27
CA ALA A 170 11.39 -5.25 -1.84
C ALA A 170 12.06 -5.18 -3.22
N GLY A 171 11.26 -5.24 -4.29
CA GLY A 171 11.77 -5.02 -5.64
C GLY A 171 12.35 -3.61 -5.85
N HIS A 172 13.11 -3.42 -6.93
CA HIS A 172 13.75 -2.15 -7.26
C HIS A 172 12.74 -1.02 -7.58
N ALA A 173 13.20 0.23 -7.50
CA ALA A 173 12.40 1.40 -7.83
C ALA A 173 12.28 1.57 -9.34
N HIS A 174 11.08 1.36 -9.88
CA HIS A 174 10.84 1.54 -11.31
C HIS A 174 10.56 3.00 -11.64
N SER A 175 11.27 3.54 -12.62
CA SER A 175 11.06 4.91 -13.16
C SER A 175 11.18 6.03 -12.11
N ALA A 176 12.14 5.94 -11.18
CA ALA A 176 12.38 6.97 -10.17
C ALA A 176 12.70 8.35 -10.79
N PHE A 177 13.35 8.39 -11.96
CA PHE A 177 13.67 9.60 -12.71
C PHE A 177 12.45 10.40 -13.18
N ARG A 178 11.24 9.81 -13.16
CA ARG A 178 9.99 10.50 -13.55
C ARG A 178 9.30 11.21 -12.38
N LEU A 179 9.84 11.05 -11.17
CA LEU A 179 9.34 11.66 -9.94
C LEU A 179 10.02 13.00 -9.70
N SER A 180 9.54 13.77 -8.71
CA SER A 180 10.31 14.92 -8.22
C SER A 180 11.66 14.46 -7.66
N PRO A 181 12.69 15.33 -7.61
CA PRO A 181 14.03 14.94 -7.14
C PRO A 181 14.02 14.27 -5.76
N GLU A 182 13.30 14.87 -4.80
CA GLU A 182 13.15 14.35 -3.43
C GLU A 182 12.49 12.97 -3.41
N LEU A 183 11.36 12.82 -4.11
CA LEU A 183 10.61 11.58 -4.15
C LEU A 183 11.36 10.49 -4.94
N GLY A 184 12.13 10.89 -5.96
CA GLY A 184 13.02 10.03 -6.73
C GLY A 184 14.12 9.46 -5.85
N ALA A 185 14.81 10.30 -5.09
CA ALA A 185 15.85 9.89 -4.14
C ALA A 185 15.32 8.93 -3.07
N LEU A 186 14.13 9.24 -2.50
CA LEU A 186 13.44 8.32 -1.59
C LEU A 186 13.13 6.98 -2.27
N SER A 187 12.57 7.02 -3.48
CA SER A 187 12.21 5.81 -4.22
C SER A 187 13.40 4.88 -4.40
N THR A 188 14.58 5.42 -4.73
CA THR A 188 15.82 4.66 -4.95
C THR A 188 16.48 4.16 -3.67
N ALA A 189 16.41 4.92 -2.57
CA ALA A 189 17.04 4.53 -1.31
C ALA A 189 16.24 3.44 -0.55
N LEU A 190 14.91 3.51 -0.59
CA LEU A 190 14.03 2.67 0.21
C LEU A 190 14.20 1.14 0.02
N PRO A 191 14.39 0.60 -1.20
CA PRO A 191 14.59 -0.84 -1.39
C PRO A 191 15.78 -1.40 -0.61
N GLY A 192 16.93 -0.72 -0.63
CA GLY A 192 18.13 -1.16 0.08
C GLY A 192 17.94 -1.14 1.59
N LEU A 193 17.38 -0.05 2.12
CA LEU A 193 17.05 0.09 3.54
C LEU A 193 16.08 -0.99 4.02
N LEU A 194 15.07 -1.31 3.19
CA LEU A 194 14.10 -2.36 3.51
C LEU A 194 14.73 -3.74 3.54
N THR A 195 15.52 -4.09 2.52
CA THR A 195 16.19 -5.39 2.46
C THR A 195 17.08 -5.59 3.69
N ALA A 196 17.91 -4.59 4.04
CA ALA A 196 18.76 -4.66 5.22
C ALA A 196 17.97 -4.77 6.55
N SER A 197 16.86 -4.03 6.67
CA SER A 197 16.01 -4.07 7.87
C SER A 197 15.27 -5.41 7.99
N LEU A 198 14.80 -5.95 6.87
CA LEU A 198 14.13 -7.25 6.80
C LEU A 198 15.11 -8.37 7.11
N GLU A 199 16.34 -8.32 6.58
CA GLU A 199 17.41 -9.28 6.91
C GLU A 199 17.67 -9.33 8.40
N ALA A 200 17.93 -8.18 9.04
CA ALA A 200 18.13 -8.12 10.48
C ALA A 200 16.95 -8.74 11.26
N THR A 201 15.72 -8.36 10.93
CA THR A 201 14.53 -8.79 11.69
C THR A 201 14.15 -10.26 11.44
N TRP A 202 14.47 -10.82 10.28
CA TRP A 202 14.08 -12.18 9.92
C TRP A 202 15.09 -13.21 10.42
N GLU A 203 16.39 -12.93 10.27
CA GLU A 203 17.49 -13.84 10.66
C GLU A 203 17.75 -13.85 12.18
N GLU A 204 17.51 -12.74 12.89
CA GLU A 204 17.73 -12.62 14.36
C GLU A 204 16.72 -13.43 15.20
N SER A 205 15.86 -14.26 14.59
CA SER A 205 14.99 -15.20 15.31
C SER A 205 15.16 -16.66 14.87
N GLY A 206 16.27 -16.98 14.22
CA GLY A 206 16.75 -18.35 13.98
C GLY A 206 17.52 -18.89 15.18
#